data_AF-K3WLR2-F1
#
_entry.id   AF-K3WLR2-F1
#
_cell.length_a   1.000
_cell.length_b   1.000
_cell.length_c   1.000
_cell.angle_alpha   90.00
_cell.angle_beta   90.00
_cell.angle_gamma   90.00
#
_symmetry.space_group_name_H-M   'P 1'
#
loop_
_entity.id
_entity.type
_entity.pdbx_description
1 polymer ?
#
loop_
_entity_poly.entity_id
_entity_poly.type
_entity_poly.pdbx_seq_one_letter_code
_entity_poly.pdbx_strand_id
1 'polypeptide(L)'
;MAAPLINDTAAWKRLQEHAAAIKSSTHLRELLQDEKRNEVLRTEQRGIFLDYSRQNATTETLDLLFDLADAANLKKKLAAIASGEHVNVTEDRAVLHMALRAPASKKIVVDGQDVTKDVHDVLNAINAFTTSVRSGAKLGSTGKVLKNIISIGIGGSYLGPEYVFEALRYEPAAKVASEGRTLRFLANVDPVDVARATNGLNPEETLVIVVSKTFTTAETMLNARTLRKWLVDDLTAKGVSSADAISKHMIAASSAVPLVQEFGIDKANIFGFWDWVGGRYSVTSSVGILPLALQFGYGIMEQFLAGAHDMDTHLLEAPLRSNLPVIMGLLGVWNSSFLGHSSRALLPYSQALLRFSAHIQQVDMESNGKRVTVEGVDLPFEAGEVNFGEPGTNGQHSFYQLIHQGRVVPCDFIGFCESQNPVLLAGEPVSNHDELMSNFFAQPDALARGKSLKDLETEGVPEHLRNHKLFPGNRPSISLLFPKLDAFSCGQLLALYEHRTVVQGAIWGVNSFDQWGVELGKVLAKQVRSQLQASRSSNAPVQGFNSSTAYMLNKYLSHKSA
;
A
#
# COMPACT_ATOMS: atom_id res chain seq x y z
N MET A 1 1.53 -35.17 15.70
CA MET A 1 0.49 -34.89 14.68
C MET A 1 0.60 -33.42 14.35
N ALA A 2 0.58 -33.04 13.06
CA ALA A 2 0.52 -31.62 12.69
C ALA A 2 -0.73 -30.99 13.29
N ALA A 3 -0.65 -29.72 13.70
CA ALA A 3 -1.84 -29.00 14.15
C ALA A 3 -2.89 -28.97 13.01
N PRO A 4 -4.19 -29.11 13.32
CA PRO A 4 -5.23 -29.06 12.29
C PRO A 4 -5.19 -27.71 11.57
N LEU A 5 -5.38 -27.73 10.25
CA LEU A 5 -5.46 -26.49 9.47
C LEU A 5 -6.75 -25.76 9.77
N ILE A 6 -6.82 -24.46 9.47
CA ILE A 6 -8.02 -23.66 9.74
C ILE A 6 -9.26 -24.24 9.04
N ASN A 7 -9.11 -24.82 7.85
CA ASN A 7 -10.21 -25.45 7.12
C ASN A 7 -10.72 -26.76 7.74
N ASP A 8 -9.94 -27.39 8.62
CA ASP A 8 -10.35 -28.62 9.30
C ASP A 8 -11.23 -28.32 10.52
N THR A 9 -11.21 -27.08 11.00
CA THR A 9 -11.97 -26.63 12.18
C THR A 9 -13.47 -26.65 11.95
N ALA A 10 -14.24 -26.83 13.04
CA ALA A 10 -15.69 -26.76 12.99
C ALA A 10 -16.20 -25.36 12.57
N ALA A 11 -15.49 -24.30 12.98
CA ALA A 11 -15.84 -22.92 12.62
C ALA A 11 -15.81 -22.70 11.11
N TRP A 12 -14.77 -23.18 10.42
CA TRP A 12 -14.68 -23.10 8.97
C TRP A 12 -15.78 -23.90 8.27
N LYS A 13 -16.03 -25.14 8.69
CA LYS A 13 -17.08 -26.00 8.09
C LYS A 13 -18.47 -25.39 8.23
N ARG A 14 -18.79 -24.82 9.40
CA ARG A 14 -20.04 -24.07 9.62
C ARG A 14 -20.17 -22.88 8.65
N LEU A 15 -19.09 -22.15 8.41
CA LEU A 15 -19.09 -21.05 7.42
C LEU A 15 -19.26 -21.56 5.98
N GLN A 16 -18.70 -22.72 5.62
CA GLN A 16 -18.92 -23.32 4.29
C GLN A 16 -20.38 -23.71 4.08
N GLU A 17 -21.01 -24.35 5.06
CA GLU A 17 -22.44 -24.69 5.06
C GLU A 17 -23.30 -23.42 4.99
N HIS A 18 -22.99 -22.43 5.83
CA HIS A 18 -23.68 -21.13 5.84
C HIS A 18 -23.57 -20.40 4.50
N ALA A 19 -22.38 -20.40 3.89
CA ALA A 19 -22.16 -19.77 2.58
C ALA A 19 -22.99 -20.43 1.47
N ALA A 20 -23.20 -21.75 1.52
CA ALA A 20 -24.09 -22.43 0.58
C ALA A 20 -25.55 -21.96 0.74
N ALA A 21 -26.01 -21.74 1.97
CA ALA A 21 -27.34 -21.19 2.26
C ALA A 21 -27.45 -19.72 1.79
N ILE A 22 -26.47 -18.87 2.11
CA ILE A 22 -26.42 -17.47 1.68
C ILE A 22 -26.49 -17.38 0.15
N LYS A 23 -25.67 -18.15 -0.57
CA LYS A 23 -25.65 -18.14 -2.05
C LYS A 23 -26.97 -18.56 -2.69
N SER A 24 -27.71 -19.49 -2.07
CA SER A 24 -28.93 -20.06 -2.66
C SER A 24 -30.19 -19.27 -2.35
N SER A 25 -30.21 -18.54 -1.22
CA SER A 25 -31.46 -18.03 -0.65
C SER A 25 -31.49 -16.55 -0.32
N THR A 26 -30.37 -15.82 -0.51
CA THR A 26 -30.31 -14.41 -0.10
C THR A 26 -29.92 -13.48 -1.24
N HIS A 27 -30.49 -12.28 -1.19
CA HIS A 27 -30.08 -11.17 -2.04
C HIS A 27 -29.98 -9.90 -1.20
N LEU A 28 -28.92 -9.12 -1.43
CA LEU A 28 -28.71 -7.82 -0.78
C LEU A 28 -29.91 -6.86 -0.84
N ARG A 29 -30.75 -6.89 -1.89
CA ARG A 29 -31.94 -6.03 -1.99
C ARG A 29 -32.96 -6.32 -0.89
N GLU A 30 -33.02 -7.56 -0.41
CA GLU A 30 -33.91 -8.01 0.67
C GLU A 30 -33.25 -7.77 2.02
N LEU A 31 -31.98 -8.13 2.15
CA LEU A 31 -31.21 -7.89 3.38
C LEU A 31 -31.16 -6.41 3.77
N LEU A 32 -31.13 -5.50 2.80
CA LEU A 32 -31.14 -4.05 3.05
C LEU A 32 -32.50 -3.51 3.49
N GLN A 33 -33.59 -4.29 3.44
CA GLN A 33 -34.88 -3.89 4.00
C GLN A 33 -34.94 -4.09 5.53
N ASP A 34 -34.03 -4.91 6.09
CA ASP A 34 -33.92 -5.11 7.53
C ASP A 34 -33.10 -3.97 8.15
N GLU A 35 -33.79 -2.94 8.63
CA GLU A 35 -33.17 -1.78 9.29
C GLU A 35 -32.35 -2.18 10.52
N LYS A 36 -32.80 -3.16 11.30
CA LYS A 36 -32.09 -3.62 12.50
C LYS A 36 -30.78 -4.29 12.14
N ARG A 37 -30.77 -5.13 11.09
CA ARG A 37 -29.54 -5.68 10.53
C ARG A 37 -28.62 -4.55 10.07
N ASN A 38 -29.14 -3.58 9.32
CA ASN A 38 -28.32 -2.50 8.78
C ASN A 38 -27.68 -1.65 9.89
N GLU A 39 -28.40 -1.38 10.98
CA GLU A 39 -27.87 -0.67 12.15
C GLU A 39 -26.68 -1.39 12.80
N VAL A 40 -26.76 -2.71 12.96
CA VAL A 40 -25.67 -3.50 13.56
C VAL A 40 -24.51 -3.78 12.59
N LEU A 41 -24.69 -3.52 11.30
CA LEU A 41 -23.65 -3.59 10.26
C LEU A 41 -23.04 -2.22 9.95
N ARG A 42 -22.97 -1.36 10.98
CA ARG A 42 -22.28 -0.08 10.97
C ARG A 42 -21.44 0.02 12.22
N THR A 43 -20.24 0.55 12.09
CA THR A 43 -19.38 0.84 13.23
C THR A 43 -18.65 2.16 12.98
N GLU A 44 -18.40 2.89 14.06
CA GLU A 44 -17.67 4.15 14.02
C GLU A 44 -16.53 4.07 15.03
N GLN A 45 -15.35 4.48 14.60
CA GLN A 45 -14.22 4.67 15.50
C GLN A 45 -13.54 6.00 15.19
N ARG A 46 -13.51 6.91 16.17
CA ARG A 46 -12.80 8.20 16.10
C ARG A 46 -13.08 8.97 14.80
N GLY A 47 -14.35 9.02 14.39
CA GLY A 47 -14.81 9.70 13.19
C GLY A 47 -14.66 8.93 11.89
N ILE A 48 -14.11 7.70 11.91
CA ILE A 48 -14.11 6.79 10.76
C ILE A 48 -15.39 5.97 10.80
N PHE A 49 -16.27 6.20 9.84
CA PHE A 49 -17.51 5.44 9.69
C PHE A 49 -17.28 4.28 8.71
N LEU A 50 -17.58 3.06 9.15
CA LEU A 50 -17.59 1.87 8.33
C LEU A 50 -19.03 1.35 8.22
N ASP A 51 -19.61 1.43 7.02
CA ASP A 51 -20.85 0.75 6.64
C ASP A 51 -20.50 -0.53 5.86
N TYR A 52 -20.87 -1.68 6.42
CA TYR A 52 -20.69 -2.99 5.80
C TYR A 52 -22.03 -3.74 5.64
N SER A 53 -23.15 -3.00 5.67
CA SER A 53 -24.51 -3.51 5.47
C SER A 53 -24.72 -4.10 4.07
N ARG A 54 -23.92 -3.67 3.09
CA ARG A 54 -23.91 -4.13 1.70
C ARG A 54 -23.00 -5.34 1.48
N GLN A 55 -22.64 -6.06 2.54
CA GLN A 55 -22.05 -7.39 2.44
C GLN A 55 -23.14 -8.46 2.33
N ASN A 56 -22.93 -9.47 1.49
CA ASN A 56 -23.84 -10.61 1.41
C ASN A 56 -23.65 -11.52 2.64
N ALA A 57 -24.11 -11.03 3.78
CA ALA A 57 -23.87 -11.54 5.13
C ALA A 57 -25.04 -11.16 6.04
N THR A 58 -25.43 -12.06 6.93
CA THR A 58 -26.40 -11.82 8.02
C THR A 58 -25.67 -11.55 9.33
N THR A 59 -26.40 -11.23 10.41
CA THR A 59 -25.82 -11.17 11.76
C THR A 59 -25.22 -12.51 12.18
N GLU A 60 -25.87 -13.62 11.83
CA GLU A 60 -25.33 -14.97 12.02
C GLU A 60 -24.02 -15.17 11.23
N THR A 61 -23.90 -14.65 10.00
CA THR A 61 -22.62 -14.69 9.26
C THR A 61 -21.51 -14.04 10.07
N LEU A 62 -21.77 -12.88 10.68
CA LEU A 62 -20.76 -12.19 11.49
C LEU A 62 -20.40 -12.98 12.73
N ASP A 63 -21.38 -13.56 13.43
CA ASP A 63 -21.14 -14.43 14.59
C ASP A 63 -20.22 -15.60 14.22
N LEU A 64 -20.49 -16.26 13.10
CA LEU A 64 -19.66 -17.34 12.57
C LEU A 64 -18.24 -16.88 12.18
N LEU A 65 -18.10 -15.67 11.63
CA LEU A 65 -16.79 -15.09 11.31
C LEU A 65 -15.98 -14.77 12.58
N PHE A 66 -16.63 -14.31 13.65
CA PHE A 66 -15.96 -14.11 14.94
C PHE A 66 -15.58 -15.45 15.60
N ASP A 67 -16.43 -16.48 15.50
CA ASP A 67 -16.09 -17.85 15.91
C ASP A 67 -14.84 -18.35 15.16
N LEU A 68 -14.73 -18.04 13.86
CA LEU A 68 -13.54 -18.36 13.06
C LEU A 68 -12.30 -17.60 13.54
N ALA A 69 -12.44 -16.31 13.88
CA ALA A 69 -11.35 -15.50 14.42
C ALA A 69 -10.81 -16.06 15.74
N ASP A 70 -11.71 -16.53 16.60
CA ASP A 70 -11.35 -17.18 17.86
C ASP A 70 -10.68 -18.54 17.60
N ALA A 71 -11.21 -19.37 16.70
CA ALA A 71 -10.59 -20.64 16.29
C ALA A 71 -9.17 -20.43 15.69
N ALA A 72 -8.96 -19.34 14.96
CA ALA A 72 -7.67 -18.96 14.41
C ALA A 72 -6.70 -18.34 15.44
N ASN A 73 -7.14 -18.15 16.69
CA ASN A 73 -6.40 -17.48 17.76
C ASN A 73 -5.94 -16.06 17.40
N LEU A 74 -6.81 -15.29 16.71
CA LEU A 74 -6.46 -13.99 16.16
C LEU A 74 -5.86 -13.03 17.20
N LYS A 75 -6.53 -12.84 18.35
CA LYS A 75 -6.04 -11.93 19.42
C LYS A 75 -4.63 -12.30 19.90
N LYS A 76 -4.35 -13.60 20.06
CA LYS A 76 -3.03 -14.08 20.48
C LYS A 76 -1.97 -13.75 19.43
N LYS A 77 -2.27 -13.96 18.15
CA LYS A 77 -1.36 -13.62 17.05
C LYS A 77 -1.08 -12.12 16.97
N LEU A 78 -2.10 -11.27 17.12
CA LEU A 78 -1.94 -9.82 17.14
C LEU A 78 -1.08 -9.37 18.34
N ALA A 79 -1.29 -9.96 19.53
CA ALA A 79 -0.47 -9.68 20.71
C ALA A 79 1.00 -10.13 20.53
N ALA A 80 1.25 -11.26 19.87
CA ALA A 80 2.60 -11.74 19.55
C ALA A 80 3.32 -10.75 18.60
N ILE A 81 2.63 -10.25 17.57
CA ILE A 81 3.16 -9.20 16.69
C ILE A 81 3.50 -7.94 17.50
N ALA A 82 2.56 -7.45 18.31
CA ALA A 82 2.72 -6.20 19.07
C ALA A 82 3.80 -6.26 20.15
N SER A 83 4.11 -7.46 20.66
CA SER A 83 5.15 -7.67 21.67
C SER A 83 6.54 -7.92 21.08
N GLY A 84 6.65 -8.07 19.75
CA GLY A 84 7.93 -8.29 19.07
C GLY A 84 8.37 -9.74 19.02
N GLU A 85 7.46 -10.70 19.22
CA GLU A 85 7.77 -12.11 18.98
C GLU A 85 8.14 -12.34 17.51
N HIS A 86 8.96 -13.38 17.26
CA HIS A 86 9.42 -13.77 15.93
C HIS A 86 8.31 -14.49 15.15
N VAL A 87 7.27 -13.73 14.77
CA VAL A 87 6.10 -14.25 14.04
C VAL A 87 6.37 -14.45 12.55
N ASN A 88 7.43 -13.84 12.00
CA ASN A 88 7.93 -14.17 10.67
C ASN A 88 8.85 -15.40 10.77
N VAL A 89 8.23 -16.57 10.92
CA VAL A 89 8.92 -17.82 11.25
C VAL A 89 9.89 -18.27 10.15
N THR A 90 9.60 -17.99 8.88
CA THR A 90 10.43 -18.44 7.76
C THR A 90 11.74 -17.65 7.62
N GLU A 91 11.83 -16.47 8.23
CA GLU A 91 13.03 -15.65 8.28
C GLU A 91 13.58 -15.47 9.71
N ASP A 92 12.92 -16.04 10.73
CA ASP A 92 13.21 -15.88 12.16
C ASP A 92 13.31 -14.39 12.56
N ARG A 93 12.23 -13.64 12.34
CA ARG A 93 12.19 -12.19 12.61
C ARG A 93 10.92 -11.75 13.34
N ALA A 94 11.08 -10.73 14.18
CA ALA A 94 9.98 -9.90 14.63
C ALA A 94 9.34 -9.13 13.46
N VAL A 95 8.10 -8.66 13.67
CA VAL A 95 7.36 -7.82 12.72
C VAL A 95 6.78 -6.63 13.46
N LEU A 96 7.42 -5.47 13.34
CA LEU A 96 7.18 -4.37 14.27
C LEU A 96 7.02 -2.99 13.63
N HIS A 97 6.36 -2.92 12.47
CA HIS A 97 6.02 -1.63 11.87
C HIS A 97 5.19 -0.71 12.80
N MET A 98 4.45 -1.28 13.76
CA MET A 98 3.79 -0.51 14.84
C MET A 98 4.78 0.22 15.77
N ALA A 99 5.99 -0.30 15.98
CA ALA A 99 7.00 0.36 16.80
C ALA A 99 7.52 1.67 16.18
N LEU A 100 7.46 1.80 14.84
CA LEU A 100 7.89 3.00 14.10
C LEU A 100 7.07 4.26 14.42
N ARG A 101 5.87 4.04 14.95
CA ARG A 101 4.87 5.07 15.25
C ARG A 101 4.43 5.05 16.72
N ALA A 102 5.04 4.21 17.54
CA ALA A 102 4.77 4.17 18.97
C ALA A 102 5.28 5.45 19.66
N PRO A 103 4.58 5.96 20.69
CA PRO A 103 5.05 7.11 21.45
C PRO A 103 6.36 6.79 22.18
N ALA A 104 7.21 7.79 22.37
CA ALA A 104 8.53 7.63 22.98
C ALA A 104 8.48 7.06 24.42
N SER A 105 7.35 7.17 25.09
CA SER A 105 7.11 6.62 26.43
C SER A 105 6.83 5.11 26.45
N LYS A 106 6.50 4.50 25.30
CA LYS A 106 6.23 3.06 25.20
C LYS A 106 7.53 2.32 25.01
N LYS A 107 7.80 1.31 25.84
CA LYS A 107 8.98 0.47 25.73
C LYS A 107 8.64 -0.83 25.02
N ILE A 108 9.26 -1.09 23.88
CA ILE A 108 9.17 -2.35 23.13
C ILE A 108 10.58 -2.93 23.06
N VAL A 109 10.74 -4.19 23.51
CA VAL A 109 12.04 -4.86 23.56
C VAL A 109 12.05 -6.04 22.61
N VAL A 110 13.05 -6.11 21.73
CA VAL A 110 13.29 -7.22 20.81
C VAL A 110 14.73 -7.64 20.97
N ASP A 111 14.98 -8.93 21.19
CA ASP A 111 16.34 -9.48 21.38
C ASP A 111 17.17 -8.71 22.43
N GLY A 112 16.51 -8.22 23.48
CA GLY A 112 17.13 -7.44 24.55
C GLY A 112 17.37 -5.96 24.25
N GLN A 113 17.07 -5.48 23.03
CA GLN A 113 17.21 -4.09 22.60
C GLN A 113 15.88 -3.32 22.70
N ASP A 114 15.92 -2.10 23.23
CA ASP A 114 14.77 -1.18 23.21
C ASP A 114 14.63 -0.53 21.83
N VAL A 115 13.83 -1.17 20.97
CA VAL A 115 13.67 -0.74 19.58
C VAL A 115 12.91 0.58 19.47
N THR A 116 12.06 0.92 20.44
CA THR A 116 11.36 2.21 20.43
C THR A 116 12.34 3.36 20.64
N LYS A 117 13.34 3.19 21.51
CA LYS A 117 14.41 4.18 21.65
C LYS A 117 15.15 4.39 20.31
N ASP A 118 15.52 3.31 19.64
CA ASP A 118 16.24 3.39 18.35
C ASP A 118 15.39 4.08 17.27
N VAL A 119 14.08 3.83 17.25
CA VAL A 119 13.12 4.53 16.40
C VAL A 119 13.16 6.04 16.63
N HIS A 120 13.02 6.48 17.88
CA HIS A 120 12.99 7.90 18.21
C HIS A 120 14.34 8.59 17.96
N ASP A 121 15.46 7.90 18.14
CA ASP A 121 16.78 8.43 17.76
C ASP A 121 16.85 8.76 16.25
N VAL A 122 16.34 7.86 15.38
CA VAL A 122 16.27 8.09 13.93
C VAL A 122 15.28 9.20 13.58
N LEU A 123 14.08 9.20 14.18
CA LEU A 123 13.07 10.24 13.95
C LEU A 123 13.58 11.63 14.35
N ASN A 124 14.27 11.74 15.48
CA ASN A 124 14.93 12.98 15.92
C ASN A 124 16.02 13.44 14.94
N ALA A 125 16.83 12.51 14.42
CA ALA A 125 17.82 12.81 13.40
C ALA A 125 17.17 13.30 12.09
N ILE A 126 16.06 12.69 11.67
CA ILE A 126 15.29 13.13 10.51
C ILE A 126 14.72 14.53 10.75
N ASN A 127 14.12 14.79 11.92
CA ASN A 127 13.59 16.11 12.25
C ASN A 127 14.67 17.19 12.17
N ALA A 128 15.80 16.98 12.83
CA ALA A 128 16.93 17.91 12.81
C ALA A 128 17.47 18.14 11.39
N PHE A 129 17.67 17.06 10.63
CA PHE A 129 18.18 17.15 9.26
C PHE A 129 17.22 17.89 8.33
N THR A 130 15.95 17.47 8.30
CA THR A 130 14.94 18.07 7.41
C THR A 130 14.66 19.52 7.75
N THR A 131 14.66 19.87 9.04
CA THR A 131 14.59 21.28 9.49
C THR A 131 15.76 22.10 8.93
N SER A 132 16.99 21.58 9.00
CA SER A 132 18.18 22.29 8.50
C SER A 132 18.16 22.49 6.98
N VAL A 133 17.67 21.49 6.22
CA VAL A 133 17.56 21.57 4.76
C VAL A 133 16.46 22.56 4.36
N ARG A 134 15.31 22.50 5.03
CA ARG A 134 14.14 23.34 4.71
C ARG A 134 14.35 24.81 5.08
N SER A 135 15.09 25.09 6.16
CA SER A 135 15.44 26.46 6.57
C SER A 135 16.55 27.09 5.73
N GLY A 136 17.25 26.32 4.90
CA GLY A 136 18.42 26.77 4.15
C GLY A 136 19.71 26.82 4.99
N ALA A 137 19.71 26.33 6.23
CA ALA A 137 20.93 26.19 7.03
C ALA A 137 21.88 25.14 6.43
N LYS A 138 21.33 24.08 5.84
CA LYS A 138 22.07 23.09 5.04
C LYS A 138 21.89 23.40 3.56
N LEU A 139 22.99 23.77 2.92
CA LEU A 139 23.06 24.16 1.51
C LEU A 139 23.74 23.07 0.67
N GLY A 140 23.48 23.09 -0.64
CA GLY A 140 24.23 22.31 -1.62
C GLY A 140 25.68 22.79 -1.76
N SER A 141 26.45 22.07 -2.56
CA SER A 141 27.88 22.31 -2.81
C SER A 141 28.22 23.71 -3.29
N THR A 142 27.30 24.38 -4.00
CA THR A 142 27.48 25.74 -4.51
C THR A 142 26.85 26.81 -3.63
N GLY A 143 26.36 26.44 -2.45
CA GLY A 143 25.69 27.37 -1.52
C GLY A 143 24.21 27.62 -1.84
N LYS A 144 23.61 26.89 -2.78
CA LYS A 144 22.17 27.00 -3.10
C LYS A 144 21.32 26.12 -2.17
N VAL A 145 20.08 26.53 -1.97
CA VAL A 145 19.10 25.78 -1.15
C VAL A 145 18.67 24.50 -1.87
N LEU A 146 18.64 23.39 -1.14
CA LEU A 146 18.18 22.09 -1.64
C LEU A 146 16.65 22.04 -1.59
N LYS A 147 16.00 22.28 -2.73
CA LYS A 147 14.53 22.32 -2.86
C LYS A 147 13.97 21.23 -3.76
N ASN A 148 14.82 20.54 -4.52
CA ASN A 148 14.44 19.41 -5.35
C ASN A 148 14.93 18.11 -4.68
N ILE A 149 14.05 17.14 -4.49
CA ILE A 149 14.34 15.87 -3.87
C ILE A 149 14.06 14.76 -4.89
N ILE A 150 15.02 13.86 -5.09
CA ILE A 150 14.81 12.63 -5.85
C ILE A 150 14.98 11.45 -4.89
N SER A 151 13.89 10.74 -4.61
CA SER A 151 13.92 9.51 -3.81
C SER A 151 14.02 8.29 -4.71
N ILE A 152 15.12 7.54 -4.59
CA ILE A 152 15.39 6.34 -5.38
C ILE A 152 15.00 5.11 -4.57
N GLY A 153 14.06 4.32 -5.07
CA GLY A 153 13.58 3.11 -4.39
C GLY A 153 12.54 2.37 -5.22
N ILE A 154 12.45 1.04 -5.07
CA ILE A 154 11.48 0.21 -5.79
C ILE A 154 10.62 -0.60 -4.81
N GLY A 155 9.40 -0.94 -5.21
CA GLY A 155 8.42 -1.62 -4.38
C GLY A 155 8.14 -0.85 -3.09
N GLY A 156 8.39 -1.49 -1.94
CA GLY A 156 8.07 -0.93 -0.63
C GLY A 156 8.85 0.34 -0.28
N SER A 157 10.02 0.53 -0.91
CA SER A 157 10.85 1.73 -0.75
C SER A 157 10.25 2.99 -1.38
N TYR A 158 9.16 2.89 -2.16
CA TYR A 158 8.54 4.06 -2.79
C TYR A 158 7.01 4.05 -2.84
N LEU A 159 6.34 2.89 -2.95
CA LEU A 159 4.89 2.84 -3.15
C LEU A 159 4.10 3.51 -2.02
N GLY A 160 4.44 3.20 -0.77
CA GLY A 160 3.86 3.87 0.41
C GLY A 160 4.20 5.36 0.47
N PRO A 161 5.49 5.74 0.37
CA PRO A 161 5.87 7.15 0.31
C PRO A 161 5.19 7.97 -0.80
N GLU A 162 5.04 7.41 -2.01
CA GLU A 162 4.37 8.09 -3.13
C GLU A 162 2.85 8.20 -2.91
N TYR A 163 2.24 7.17 -2.31
CA TYR A 163 0.86 7.25 -1.84
C TYR A 163 0.65 8.43 -0.88
N VAL A 164 1.44 8.53 0.19
CA VAL A 164 1.29 9.60 1.18
C VAL A 164 1.63 10.97 0.57
N PHE A 165 2.62 11.02 -0.34
CA PHE A 165 2.97 12.23 -1.07
C PHE A 165 1.79 12.78 -1.87
N GLU A 166 1.14 11.96 -2.71
CA GLU A 166 -0.02 12.42 -3.50
C GLU A 166 -1.23 12.72 -2.59
N ALA A 167 -1.44 11.94 -1.54
CA ALA A 167 -2.55 12.13 -0.60
C ALA A 167 -2.51 13.48 0.12
N LEU A 168 -1.32 14.00 0.43
CA LEU A 168 -1.14 15.25 1.17
C LEU A 168 -0.80 16.45 0.28
N ARG A 169 -0.56 16.24 -1.01
CA ARG A 169 -0.09 17.28 -1.93
C ARG A 169 -0.98 18.53 -1.97
N TYR A 170 -2.30 18.35 -1.82
CA TYR A 170 -3.29 19.44 -1.82
C TYR A 170 -3.94 19.68 -0.46
N GLU A 171 -3.56 18.93 0.59
CA GLU A 171 -4.01 19.24 1.95
C GLU A 171 -3.52 20.65 2.32
N PRO A 172 -4.39 21.54 2.84
CA PRO A 172 -4.06 22.96 3.02
C PRO A 172 -2.73 23.24 3.73
N ALA A 173 -2.45 22.59 4.87
CA ALA A 173 -1.22 22.83 5.62
C ALA A 173 0.02 22.28 4.90
N ALA A 174 -0.08 21.07 4.33
CA ALA A 174 0.99 20.43 3.56
C ALA A 174 1.30 21.15 2.26
N LYS A 175 0.28 21.66 1.56
CA LYS A 175 0.43 22.48 0.36
C LYS A 175 1.23 23.75 0.65
N VAL A 176 0.88 24.48 1.71
CA VAL A 176 1.64 25.66 2.15
C VAL A 176 3.06 25.27 2.54
N ALA A 177 3.22 24.21 3.34
CA ALA A 177 4.53 23.77 3.79
C ALA A 177 5.46 23.26 2.67
N SER A 178 4.91 22.87 1.51
CA SER A 178 5.67 22.35 0.37
C SER A 178 5.89 23.36 -0.75
N GLU A 179 5.47 24.62 -0.58
CA GLU A 179 5.63 25.66 -1.58
C GLU A 179 7.10 25.82 -2.01
N GLY A 180 7.33 25.87 -3.33
CA GLY A 180 8.67 25.98 -3.92
C GLY A 180 9.54 24.72 -3.81
N ARG A 181 9.01 23.59 -3.32
CA ARG A 181 9.72 22.32 -3.17
C ARG A 181 9.18 21.25 -4.12
N THR A 182 10.06 20.40 -4.59
CA THR A 182 9.72 19.28 -5.49
C THR A 182 10.24 17.98 -4.90
N LEU A 183 9.38 16.96 -4.84
CA LEU A 183 9.76 15.57 -4.58
C LEU A 183 9.39 14.72 -5.80
N ARG A 184 10.34 13.92 -6.28
CA ARG A 184 10.13 12.93 -7.34
C ARG A 184 10.62 11.56 -6.89
N PHE A 185 9.93 10.52 -7.34
CA PHE A 185 10.31 9.12 -7.11
C PHE A 185 10.94 8.55 -8.37
N LEU A 186 12.11 7.92 -8.20
CA LEU A 186 12.82 7.18 -9.25
C LEU A 186 12.82 5.70 -8.87
N ALA A 187 11.96 4.93 -9.52
CA ALA A 187 11.72 3.54 -9.13
C ALA A 187 12.19 2.55 -10.18
N ASN A 188 11.82 2.76 -11.45
CA ASN A 188 12.12 1.81 -12.50
C ASN A 188 13.59 1.91 -12.92
N VAL A 189 14.20 0.77 -13.29
CA VAL A 189 15.57 0.73 -13.85
C VAL A 189 15.61 1.19 -15.31
N ASP A 190 14.45 1.29 -15.96
CA ASP A 190 14.31 1.91 -17.26
C ASP A 190 14.88 3.35 -17.24
N PRO A 191 15.88 3.68 -18.09
CA PRO A 191 16.47 5.02 -18.12
C PRO A 191 15.47 6.14 -18.44
N VAL A 192 14.29 5.84 -18.99
CA VAL A 192 13.20 6.83 -19.13
C VAL A 192 12.78 7.37 -17.76
N ASP A 193 12.78 6.55 -16.71
CA ASP A 193 12.39 7.02 -15.37
C ASP A 193 13.45 7.93 -14.76
N VAL A 194 14.74 7.71 -15.07
CA VAL A 194 15.82 8.67 -14.76
C VAL A 194 15.55 10.00 -15.44
N ALA A 195 15.25 9.99 -16.75
CA ALA A 195 14.95 11.21 -17.49
C ALA A 195 13.73 11.94 -16.90
N ARG A 196 12.65 11.23 -16.55
CA ARG A 196 11.48 11.81 -15.86
C ARG A 196 11.86 12.43 -14.52
N ALA A 197 12.70 11.73 -13.74
CA ALA A 197 13.13 12.19 -12.43
C ALA A 197 14.01 13.44 -12.51
N THR A 198 14.94 13.53 -13.47
CA THR A 198 15.91 14.64 -13.56
C THR A 198 15.46 15.80 -14.46
N ASN A 199 14.49 15.61 -15.35
CA ASN A 199 14.12 16.63 -16.34
C ASN A 199 13.71 17.97 -15.70
N GLY A 200 14.38 19.04 -16.11
CA GLY A 200 14.15 20.40 -15.62
C GLY A 200 14.67 20.69 -14.19
N LEU A 201 15.35 19.75 -13.54
CA LEU A 201 15.92 19.98 -12.21
C LEU A 201 17.37 20.49 -12.31
N ASN A 202 17.71 21.44 -11.45
CA ASN A 202 19.08 21.92 -11.28
C ASN A 202 19.83 21.03 -10.27
N PRO A 203 20.94 20.34 -10.65
CA PRO A 203 21.75 19.55 -9.73
C PRO A 203 22.22 20.31 -8.48
N GLU A 204 22.54 21.60 -8.62
CA GLU A 204 22.98 22.46 -7.51
C GLU A 204 21.92 22.66 -6.41
N GLU A 205 20.64 22.43 -6.74
CA GLU A 205 19.49 22.57 -5.84
C GLU A 205 18.84 21.21 -5.50
N THR A 206 19.48 20.10 -5.91
CA THR A 206 18.90 18.76 -5.85
C THR A 206 19.56 17.87 -4.80
N LEU A 207 18.76 17.25 -3.94
CA LEU A 207 19.17 16.23 -2.98
C LEU A 207 18.64 14.86 -3.43
N VAL A 208 19.51 13.86 -3.47
CA VAL A 208 19.17 12.48 -3.82
C VAL A 208 19.15 11.62 -2.57
N ILE A 209 18.08 10.85 -2.40
CA ILE A 209 17.90 9.89 -1.31
C ILE A 209 17.96 8.49 -1.91
N VAL A 210 18.87 7.65 -1.45
CA VAL A 210 18.94 6.23 -1.85
C VAL A 210 18.24 5.39 -0.79
N VAL A 211 17.11 4.78 -1.13
CA VAL A 211 16.25 4.01 -0.21
C VAL A 211 16.31 2.53 -0.55
N SER A 212 17.16 1.79 0.16
CA SER A 212 17.30 0.33 -0.02
C SER A 212 17.75 -0.34 1.27
N LYS A 213 16.97 -1.33 1.72
CA LYS A 213 17.25 -2.09 2.95
C LYS A 213 18.63 -2.73 2.91
N THR A 214 18.90 -3.48 1.84
CA THR A 214 20.14 -4.23 1.64
C THR A 214 21.23 -3.40 0.94
N PHE A 215 20.85 -2.29 0.31
CA PHE A 215 21.74 -1.48 -0.53
C PHE A 215 22.39 -2.26 -1.69
N THR A 216 21.74 -3.33 -2.12
CA THR A 216 22.19 -4.23 -3.20
C THR A 216 21.15 -4.47 -4.29
N THR A 217 19.92 -3.92 -4.14
CA THR A 217 18.84 -4.01 -5.13
C THR A 217 19.34 -3.50 -6.49
N ALA A 218 19.28 -4.35 -7.51
CA ALA A 218 19.96 -4.10 -8.78
C ALA A 218 19.50 -2.79 -9.46
N GLU A 219 18.18 -2.58 -9.48
CA GLU A 219 17.49 -1.42 -10.03
C GLU A 219 17.89 -0.15 -9.29
N THR A 220 17.68 -0.13 -7.96
CA THR A 220 17.99 1.02 -7.09
C THR A 220 19.47 1.40 -7.16
N MET A 221 20.37 0.43 -7.14
CA MET A 221 21.81 0.72 -7.16
C MET A 221 22.31 1.17 -8.53
N LEU A 222 21.72 0.70 -9.62
CA LEU A 222 22.02 1.25 -10.94
C LEU A 222 21.53 2.70 -11.04
N ASN A 223 20.31 2.98 -10.62
CA ASN A 223 19.77 4.34 -10.56
C ASN A 223 20.59 5.27 -9.65
N ALA A 224 21.01 4.79 -8.47
CA ALA A 224 21.86 5.56 -7.57
C ALA A 224 23.20 5.93 -8.21
N ARG A 225 23.86 4.99 -8.90
CA ARG A 225 25.09 5.29 -9.65
C ARG A 225 24.86 6.27 -10.81
N THR A 226 23.73 6.13 -11.52
CA THR A 226 23.36 7.05 -12.61
C THR A 226 23.14 8.47 -12.09
N LEU A 227 22.40 8.64 -10.99
CA LEU A 227 22.14 9.95 -10.36
C LEU A 227 23.39 10.53 -9.71
N ARG A 228 24.25 9.70 -9.11
CA ARG A 228 25.58 10.10 -8.64
C ARG A 228 26.40 10.67 -9.80
N LYS A 229 26.42 10.00 -10.96
CA LYS A 229 27.12 10.50 -12.15
C LYS A 229 26.54 11.82 -12.62
N TRP A 230 25.22 11.93 -12.74
CA TRP A 230 24.52 13.16 -13.15
C TRP A 230 24.85 14.35 -12.23
N LEU A 231 24.83 14.16 -10.91
CA LEU A 231 25.22 15.19 -9.93
C LEU A 231 26.70 15.57 -10.06
N VAL A 232 27.60 14.57 -10.06
CA VAL A 232 29.05 14.80 -10.03
C VAL A 232 29.52 15.45 -11.33
N ASP A 233 29.07 14.98 -12.50
CA ASP A 233 29.46 15.56 -13.79
C ASP A 233 29.08 17.05 -13.85
N ASP A 234 27.85 17.40 -13.44
CA ASP A 234 27.37 18.78 -13.48
C ASP A 234 28.05 19.70 -12.47
N LEU A 235 28.27 19.23 -11.23
CA LEU A 235 28.89 20.01 -10.16
C LEU A 235 30.40 20.18 -10.34
N THR A 236 31.09 19.15 -10.83
CA THR A 236 32.54 19.25 -11.13
C THR A 236 32.83 20.20 -12.28
N ALA A 237 31.95 20.26 -13.29
CA ALA A 237 32.01 21.29 -14.34
C ALA A 237 31.88 22.72 -13.78
N LYS A 238 31.37 22.88 -12.55
CA LYS A 238 31.24 24.13 -11.80
C LYS A 238 32.30 24.31 -10.71
N GLY A 239 33.35 23.48 -10.69
CA GLY A 239 34.47 23.61 -9.74
C GLY A 239 34.27 22.96 -8.37
N VAL A 240 33.19 22.18 -8.18
CA VAL A 240 32.96 21.40 -6.95
C VAL A 240 33.73 20.07 -7.03
N SER A 241 34.36 19.64 -5.94
CA SER A 241 35.00 18.32 -5.91
C SER A 241 33.95 17.19 -5.91
N SER A 242 34.26 16.03 -6.50
CA SER A 242 33.32 14.89 -6.50
C SER A 242 32.94 14.44 -5.08
N ALA A 243 33.83 14.55 -4.10
CA ALA A 243 33.55 14.23 -2.71
C ALA A 243 32.56 15.22 -2.07
N ASP A 244 32.71 16.53 -2.33
CA ASP A 244 31.77 17.54 -1.85
C ASP A 244 30.39 17.40 -2.49
N ALA A 245 30.34 17.11 -3.80
CA ALA A 245 29.10 16.83 -4.52
C ALA A 245 28.31 15.67 -3.87
N ILE A 246 28.98 14.55 -3.54
CA ILE A 246 28.32 13.39 -2.93
C ILE A 246 27.88 13.71 -1.49
N SER A 247 28.78 14.22 -0.66
CA SER A 247 28.51 14.47 0.77
C SER A 247 27.39 15.48 1.02
N LYS A 248 27.15 16.43 0.11
CA LYS A 248 26.08 17.43 0.25
C LYS A 248 24.80 17.11 -0.52
N HIS A 249 24.88 16.31 -1.58
CA HIS A 249 23.72 16.03 -2.45
C HIS A 249 23.23 14.59 -2.41
N MET A 250 23.85 13.69 -1.63
CA MET A 250 23.40 12.31 -1.49
C MET A 250 23.27 11.89 -0.04
N ILE A 251 22.11 11.32 0.30
CA ILE A 251 21.80 10.70 1.59
C ILE A 251 21.20 9.32 1.38
N ALA A 252 21.10 8.51 2.44
CA ALA A 252 20.56 7.17 2.35
C ALA A 252 19.59 6.84 3.49
N ALA A 253 18.56 6.06 3.15
CA ALA A 253 17.75 5.32 4.12
C ALA A 253 18.06 3.82 3.94
N SER A 254 18.80 3.24 4.89
CA SER A 254 19.31 1.87 4.77
C SER A 254 19.75 1.26 6.10
N SER A 255 19.67 -0.07 6.20
CA SER A 255 20.30 -0.85 7.28
C SER A 255 21.77 -1.22 6.98
N ALA A 256 22.21 -1.14 5.71
CA ALA A 256 23.51 -1.61 5.26
C ALA A 256 24.59 -0.51 5.31
N VAL A 257 24.84 0.03 6.51
CA VAL A 257 25.77 1.15 6.74
C VAL A 257 27.12 1.00 6.01
N PRO A 258 27.81 -0.17 6.04
CA PRO A 258 29.10 -0.31 5.35
C PRO A 258 29.03 -0.07 3.84
N LEU A 259 27.99 -0.58 3.17
CA LEU A 259 27.82 -0.43 1.72
C LEU A 259 27.47 1.01 1.33
N VAL A 260 26.75 1.71 2.20
CA VAL A 260 26.42 3.13 2.01
C VAL A 260 27.68 4.00 2.09
N GLN A 261 28.57 3.70 3.04
CA GLN A 261 29.85 4.41 3.16
C GLN A 261 30.79 4.08 2.00
N GLU A 262 30.83 2.83 1.55
CA GLU A 262 31.59 2.42 0.34
C GLU A 262 31.11 3.19 -0.91
N PHE A 263 29.81 3.46 -1.01
CA PHE A 263 29.24 4.28 -2.07
C PHE A 263 29.65 5.78 -1.97
N GLY A 264 30.15 6.21 -0.82
CA GLY A 264 30.67 7.55 -0.55
C GLY A 264 29.74 8.46 0.22
N ILE A 265 28.63 7.95 0.79
CA ILE A 265 27.71 8.73 1.62
C ILE A 265 28.19 8.71 3.07
N ASP A 266 28.36 9.89 3.67
CA ASP A 266 28.82 10.04 5.04
C ASP A 266 27.85 9.41 6.05
N LYS A 267 28.39 8.87 7.15
CA LYS A 267 27.59 8.23 8.21
C LYS A 267 26.50 9.15 8.78
N ALA A 268 26.76 10.46 8.86
CA ALA A 268 25.80 11.45 9.35
C ALA A 268 24.60 11.68 8.39
N ASN A 269 24.70 11.21 7.15
CA ASN A 269 23.67 11.27 6.12
C ASN A 269 22.97 9.90 5.91
N ILE A 270 23.13 8.97 6.86
CA ILE A 270 22.49 7.65 6.83
C ILE A 270 21.39 7.62 7.90
N PHE A 271 20.16 7.39 7.45
CA PHE A 271 18.99 7.25 8.30
C PHE A 271 18.58 5.78 8.33
N GLY A 272 18.90 5.11 9.44
CA GLY A 272 18.70 3.67 9.58
C GLY A 272 17.23 3.25 9.57
N PHE A 273 17.01 1.96 9.30
CA PHE A 273 15.81 1.22 9.69
C PHE A 273 16.19 -0.25 9.86
N TRP A 274 15.27 -1.07 10.39
CA TRP A 274 15.58 -2.40 10.91
C TRP A 274 15.07 -3.55 10.05
N ASP A 275 15.54 -4.75 10.34
CA ASP A 275 15.19 -5.98 9.63
C ASP A 275 13.74 -6.43 9.88
N TRP A 276 13.19 -6.16 11.07
CA TRP A 276 11.77 -6.36 11.41
C TRP A 276 10.81 -5.39 10.70
N VAL A 277 11.34 -4.42 9.94
CA VAL A 277 10.55 -3.58 9.02
C VAL A 277 10.49 -4.27 7.65
N GLY A 278 9.33 -4.84 7.35
CA GLY A 278 9.01 -5.35 6.01
C GLY A 278 8.89 -4.20 5.00
N GLY A 279 9.37 -4.39 3.77
CA GLY A 279 9.41 -3.31 2.76
C GLY A 279 8.04 -2.67 2.52
N ARG A 280 6.99 -3.49 2.36
CA ARG A 280 5.61 -3.02 2.15
C ARG A 280 4.96 -2.39 3.38
N TYR A 281 5.59 -2.47 4.55
CA TYR A 281 5.16 -1.87 5.83
C TYR A 281 6.15 -0.79 6.32
N SER A 282 6.93 -0.19 5.40
CA SER A 282 8.09 0.64 5.79
C SER A 282 7.86 2.15 5.71
N VAL A 283 6.73 2.63 5.19
CA VAL A 283 6.50 4.07 4.97
C VAL A 283 6.58 4.90 6.26
N THR A 284 6.25 4.33 7.42
CA THR A 284 6.38 5.00 8.72
C THR A 284 7.80 4.97 9.30
N SER A 285 8.76 4.36 8.62
CA SER A 285 10.20 4.42 8.94
C SER A 285 10.91 5.56 8.19
N SER A 286 12.25 5.60 8.28
CA SER A 286 13.07 6.52 7.48
C SER A 286 12.83 6.40 5.97
N VAL A 287 12.31 5.27 5.47
CA VAL A 287 11.90 5.09 4.06
C VAL A 287 10.92 6.16 3.59
N GLY A 288 9.86 6.44 4.37
CA GLY A 288 8.87 7.45 4.02
C GLY A 288 9.03 8.76 4.78
N ILE A 289 9.32 8.70 6.07
CA ILE A 289 9.36 9.91 6.92
C ILE A 289 10.45 10.88 6.45
N LEU A 290 11.60 10.40 5.97
CA LEU A 290 12.66 11.27 5.47
C LEU A 290 12.27 12.07 4.21
N PRO A 291 11.89 11.46 3.06
CA PRO A 291 11.48 12.21 1.87
C PRO A 291 10.24 13.07 2.12
N LEU A 292 9.27 12.56 2.88
CA LEU A 292 8.03 13.30 3.13
C LEU A 292 8.25 14.48 4.08
N ALA A 293 9.09 14.36 5.12
CA ALA A 293 9.44 15.48 5.98
C ALA A 293 10.29 16.53 5.24
N LEU A 294 11.11 16.14 4.25
CA LEU A 294 11.78 17.11 3.38
C LEU A 294 10.78 17.92 2.55
N GLN A 295 9.70 17.29 2.09
CA GLN A 295 8.67 17.93 1.26
C GLN A 295 7.68 18.76 2.10
N PHE A 296 7.09 18.18 3.14
CA PHE A 296 5.99 18.76 3.92
C PHE A 296 6.39 19.28 5.30
N GLY A 297 7.60 18.95 5.78
CA GLY A 297 8.04 19.27 7.14
C GLY A 297 7.69 18.18 8.15
N TYR A 298 8.51 18.10 9.21
CA TYR A 298 8.40 17.02 10.20
C TYR A 298 7.10 17.09 11.02
N GLY A 299 6.60 18.28 11.37
CA GLY A 299 5.36 18.40 12.16
C GLY A 299 4.11 17.81 11.48
N ILE A 300 4.06 17.81 10.14
CA ILE A 300 2.98 17.14 9.39
C ILE A 300 3.19 15.63 9.42
N MET A 301 4.44 15.16 9.31
CA MET A 301 4.75 13.73 9.38
C MET A 301 4.56 13.13 10.76
N GLU A 302 4.73 13.92 11.82
CA GLU A 302 4.40 13.53 13.18
C GLU A 302 2.89 13.27 13.34
N GLN A 303 2.03 14.10 12.74
CA GLN A 303 0.58 13.87 12.72
C GLN A 303 0.21 12.59 11.95
N PHE A 304 0.90 12.32 10.84
CA PHE A 304 0.74 11.07 10.09
C PHE A 304 1.12 9.83 10.91
N LEU A 305 2.26 9.88 11.61
CA LEU A 305 2.65 8.81 12.53
C LEU A 305 1.63 8.63 13.67
N ALA A 306 1.14 9.74 14.23
CA ALA A 306 0.15 9.71 15.30
C ALA A 306 -1.19 9.08 14.85
N GLY A 307 -1.66 9.38 13.64
CA GLY A 307 -2.87 8.78 13.09
C GLY A 307 -2.71 7.29 12.82
N ALA A 308 -1.54 6.87 12.34
CA ALA A 308 -1.25 5.47 12.15
C ALA A 308 -1.17 4.71 13.51
N HIS A 309 -0.60 5.34 14.54
CA HIS A 309 -0.57 4.80 15.90
C HIS A 309 -1.96 4.71 16.56
N ASP A 310 -2.84 5.66 16.27
CA ASP A 310 -4.22 5.66 16.74
C ASP A 310 -4.95 4.39 16.26
N MET A 311 -4.75 4.00 15.00
CA MET A 311 -5.32 2.77 14.45
C MET A 311 -4.62 1.50 14.95
N ASP A 312 -3.32 1.54 15.28
CA ASP A 312 -2.66 0.43 16.00
C ASP A 312 -3.32 0.18 17.36
N THR A 313 -3.58 1.27 18.09
CA THR A 313 -4.23 1.22 19.40
C THR A 313 -5.63 0.64 19.26
N HIS A 314 -6.40 1.08 18.26
CA HIS A 314 -7.71 0.50 17.94
C HIS A 314 -7.64 -1.00 17.66
N LEU A 315 -6.68 -1.45 16.83
CA LEU A 315 -6.52 -2.87 16.52
C LEU A 315 -6.33 -3.72 17.78
N LEU A 316 -5.49 -3.25 18.72
CA LEU A 316 -5.08 -4.04 19.88
C LEU A 316 -6.09 -3.99 21.02
N GLU A 317 -6.80 -2.88 21.19
CA GLU A 317 -7.64 -2.64 22.38
C GLU A 317 -9.14 -2.83 22.12
N ALA A 318 -9.63 -2.57 20.91
CA ALA A 318 -11.07 -2.63 20.64
C ALA A 318 -11.62 -4.07 20.65
N PRO A 319 -12.85 -4.29 21.13
CA PRO A 319 -13.56 -5.56 20.96
C PRO A 319 -13.61 -5.95 19.47
N LEU A 320 -13.41 -7.23 19.14
CA LEU A 320 -13.36 -7.69 17.74
C LEU A 320 -14.60 -7.26 16.92
N ARG A 321 -15.77 -7.22 17.57
CA ARG A 321 -17.05 -6.85 16.97
C ARG A 321 -17.19 -5.37 16.60
N SER A 322 -16.29 -4.50 17.07
CA SER A 322 -16.21 -3.08 16.71
C SER A 322 -14.84 -2.69 16.18
N ASN A 323 -14.00 -3.68 15.85
CA ASN A 323 -12.62 -3.48 15.43
C ASN A 323 -12.57 -3.42 13.89
N LEU A 324 -12.29 -2.24 13.36
CA LEU A 324 -12.41 -1.92 11.93
C LEU A 324 -11.52 -2.85 11.07
N PRO A 325 -10.20 -2.96 11.33
CA PRO A 325 -9.36 -3.90 10.59
C PRO A 325 -9.82 -5.35 10.67
N VAL A 326 -10.32 -5.78 11.84
CA VAL A 326 -10.78 -7.17 12.04
C VAL A 326 -12.04 -7.45 11.21
N ILE A 327 -13.03 -6.57 11.27
CA ILE A 327 -14.27 -6.69 10.49
C ILE A 327 -13.94 -6.73 8.99
N MET A 328 -13.13 -5.79 8.50
CA MET A 328 -12.73 -5.73 7.09
C MET A 328 -11.91 -6.96 6.66
N GLY A 329 -11.04 -7.47 7.53
CA GLY A 329 -10.25 -8.68 7.27
C GLY A 329 -11.13 -9.92 7.16
N LEU A 330 -12.04 -10.12 8.13
CA LEU A 330 -12.97 -11.24 8.14
C LEU A 330 -13.94 -11.21 6.95
N LEU A 331 -14.43 -10.03 6.56
CA LEU A 331 -15.24 -9.88 5.35
C LEU A 331 -14.44 -10.15 4.07
N GLY A 332 -13.14 -9.86 4.05
CA GLY A 332 -12.25 -10.28 2.97
C GLY A 332 -12.16 -11.80 2.86
N VAL A 333 -11.96 -12.50 3.98
CA VAL A 333 -11.97 -13.97 4.04
C VAL A 333 -13.34 -14.53 3.63
N TRP A 334 -14.43 -13.92 4.09
CA TRP A 334 -15.80 -14.28 3.71
C TRP A 334 -15.99 -14.25 2.19
N ASN A 335 -15.66 -13.12 1.58
CA ASN A 335 -15.84 -12.92 0.15
C ASN A 335 -14.94 -13.85 -0.68
N SER A 336 -13.67 -13.99 -0.31
CA SER A 336 -12.71 -14.80 -1.07
C SER A 336 -12.88 -16.30 -0.85
N SER A 337 -12.72 -16.78 0.39
CA SER A 337 -12.67 -18.20 0.71
C SER A 337 -14.03 -18.89 0.70
N PHE A 338 -15.12 -18.17 1.00
CA PHE A 338 -16.45 -18.77 1.11
C PHE A 338 -17.37 -18.38 -0.05
N LEU A 339 -17.39 -17.10 -0.45
CA LEU A 339 -18.19 -16.66 -1.61
C LEU A 339 -17.52 -16.88 -2.96
N GLY A 340 -16.19 -17.08 -2.99
CA GLY A 340 -15.43 -17.38 -4.21
C GLY A 340 -15.08 -16.14 -5.04
N HIS A 341 -15.03 -14.97 -4.42
CA HIS A 341 -14.67 -13.71 -5.07
C HIS A 341 -13.14 -13.48 -4.98
N SER A 342 -12.42 -13.77 -6.07
CA SER A 342 -10.95 -13.76 -6.11
C SER A 342 -10.32 -12.37 -6.27
N SER A 343 -11.13 -11.31 -6.33
CA SER A 343 -10.66 -9.95 -6.62
C SER A 343 -11.37 -8.92 -5.76
N ARG A 344 -10.68 -7.83 -5.44
CA ARG A 344 -11.22 -6.69 -4.70
C ARG A 344 -10.88 -5.38 -5.41
N ALA A 345 -11.88 -4.51 -5.53
CA ALA A 345 -11.72 -3.17 -6.09
C ALA A 345 -11.57 -2.13 -4.96
N LEU A 346 -10.48 -1.35 -4.99
CA LEU A 346 -10.20 -0.24 -4.09
C LEU A 346 -10.59 1.07 -4.77
N LEU A 347 -11.66 1.71 -4.30
CA LEU A 347 -12.36 2.78 -5.01
C LEU A 347 -12.41 4.04 -4.15
N PRO A 348 -11.30 4.78 -4.00
CA PRO A 348 -11.31 6.03 -3.26
C PRO A 348 -12.00 7.13 -4.07
N TYR A 349 -13.07 7.71 -3.54
CA TYR A 349 -13.73 8.91 -4.06
C TYR A 349 -12.96 10.14 -3.60
N SER A 350 -11.68 10.17 -3.98
CA SER A 350 -10.73 11.26 -3.74
C SER A 350 -9.56 11.10 -4.70
N GLN A 351 -9.37 12.09 -5.58
CA GLN A 351 -8.26 12.08 -6.53
C GLN A 351 -6.89 12.15 -5.84
N ALA A 352 -6.81 12.69 -4.61
CA ALA A 352 -5.58 12.71 -3.82
C ALA A 352 -5.07 11.28 -3.50
N LEU A 353 -5.96 10.28 -3.50
CA LEU A 353 -5.62 8.88 -3.26
C LEU A 353 -5.25 8.10 -4.53
N LEU A 354 -4.85 8.76 -5.64
CA LEU A 354 -4.57 8.11 -6.93
C LEU A 354 -3.46 7.03 -6.89
N ARG A 355 -2.59 7.04 -5.88
CA ARG A 355 -1.55 6.02 -5.68
C ARG A 355 -1.84 5.05 -4.53
N PHE A 356 -2.97 5.21 -3.83
CA PHE A 356 -3.37 4.34 -2.73
C PHE A 356 -3.53 2.88 -3.18
N SER A 357 -4.28 2.63 -4.26
CA SER A 357 -4.52 1.28 -4.77
C SER A 357 -3.21 0.58 -5.17
N ALA A 358 -2.25 1.31 -5.75
CA ALA A 358 -0.94 0.76 -6.11
C ALA A 358 -0.11 0.38 -4.87
N HIS A 359 -0.22 1.14 -3.77
CA HIS A 359 0.40 0.78 -2.51
C HIS A 359 -0.25 -0.47 -1.90
N ILE A 360 -1.58 -0.51 -1.79
CA ILE A 360 -2.31 -1.64 -1.19
C ILE A 360 -2.18 -2.91 -2.02
N GLN A 361 -2.04 -2.82 -3.34
CA GLN A 361 -1.66 -3.96 -4.18
C GLN A 361 -0.43 -4.67 -3.62
N GLN A 362 0.64 -3.94 -3.32
CA GLN A 362 1.82 -4.56 -2.75
C GLN A 362 1.58 -5.04 -1.32
N VAL A 363 0.98 -4.21 -0.45
CA VAL A 363 0.72 -4.57 0.96
C VAL A 363 -0.02 -5.90 1.03
N ASP A 364 -1.10 -6.04 0.28
CA ASP A 364 -2.00 -7.19 0.41
C ASP A 364 -1.54 -8.38 -0.42
N MET A 365 -1.21 -8.19 -1.71
CA MET A 365 -0.89 -9.30 -2.62
C MET A 365 0.46 -9.93 -2.30
N GLU A 366 1.47 -9.13 -1.94
CA GLU A 366 2.80 -9.67 -1.59
C GLU A 366 2.79 -10.30 -0.17
N SER A 367 1.91 -9.83 0.72
CA SER A 367 1.73 -10.45 2.04
C SER A 367 0.99 -11.79 1.95
N ASN A 368 -0.17 -11.79 1.31
CA ASN A 368 -1.15 -12.87 1.46
C ASN A 368 -1.30 -13.75 0.21
N GLY A 369 -0.65 -13.41 -0.92
CA GLY A 369 -0.58 -14.25 -2.12
C GLY A 369 0.32 -15.47 -1.90
N LYS A 370 -0.10 -16.37 -1.01
CA LYS A 370 0.66 -17.52 -0.51
C LYS A 370 -0.09 -18.82 -0.79
N ARG A 371 0.67 -19.88 -1.01
CA ARG A 371 0.15 -21.24 -1.27
C ARG A 371 0.42 -22.24 -0.15
N VAL A 372 1.14 -21.82 0.90
CA VAL A 372 1.47 -22.65 2.06
C VAL A 372 1.18 -21.91 3.35
N THR A 373 0.91 -22.66 4.42
CA THR A 373 0.84 -22.14 5.78
C THR A 373 2.22 -21.72 6.29
N VAL A 374 2.25 -21.10 7.47
CA VAL A 374 3.49 -20.76 8.18
C VAL A 374 4.35 -21.99 8.51
N GLU A 375 3.74 -23.18 8.65
CA GLU A 375 4.44 -24.47 8.84
C GLU A 375 4.88 -25.13 7.52
N GLY A 376 4.62 -24.50 6.36
CA GLY A 376 4.99 -25.03 5.05
C GLY A 376 4.07 -26.12 4.50
N VAL A 377 2.84 -26.21 4.99
CA VAL A 377 1.81 -27.14 4.48
C VAL A 377 1.02 -26.47 3.35
N ASP A 378 0.77 -27.20 2.25
CA ASP A 378 -0.04 -26.70 1.14
C ASP A 378 -1.46 -26.34 1.58
N LEU A 379 -1.92 -25.15 1.18
CA LEU A 379 -3.30 -24.72 1.44
C LEU A 379 -4.28 -25.49 0.54
N PRO A 380 -5.37 -26.07 1.10
CA PRO A 380 -6.42 -26.70 0.29
C PRO A 380 -7.42 -25.68 -0.28
N PHE A 381 -7.15 -24.38 -0.13
CA PHE A 381 -7.95 -23.26 -0.61
C PHE A 381 -7.02 -22.13 -1.09
N GLU A 382 -7.57 -21.18 -1.84
CA GLU A 382 -6.82 -19.99 -2.29
C GLU A 382 -6.80 -18.92 -1.19
N ALA A 383 -5.67 -18.25 -1.03
CA ALA A 383 -5.46 -17.12 -0.13
C ALA A 383 -4.97 -15.89 -0.91
N GLY A 384 -5.30 -14.71 -0.41
CA GLY A 384 -4.97 -13.43 -1.02
C GLY A 384 -5.83 -13.09 -2.25
N GLU A 385 -6.40 -11.90 -2.27
CA GLU A 385 -7.19 -11.41 -3.40
C GLU A 385 -6.31 -10.67 -4.43
N VAL A 386 -6.74 -10.68 -5.69
CA VAL A 386 -6.22 -9.74 -6.68
C VAL A 386 -6.81 -8.35 -6.41
N ASN A 387 -5.96 -7.44 -5.95
CA ASN A 387 -6.35 -6.06 -5.67
C ASN A 387 -6.14 -5.17 -6.90
N PHE A 388 -7.12 -4.34 -7.23
CA PHE A 388 -6.99 -3.31 -8.25
C PHE A 388 -7.89 -2.13 -7.92
N GLY A 389 -7.75 -1.01 -8.62
CA GLY A 389 -8.65 0.10 -8.46
C GLY A 389 -8.09 1.42 -8.95
N GLU A 390 -8.99 2.38 -9.12
CA GLU A 390 -8.73 3.76 -9.53
C GLU A 390 -9.67 4.68 -8.74
N PRO A 391 -9.31 5.96 -8.54
CA PRO A 391 -10.20 6.89 -7.88
C PRO A 391 -11.59 6.98 -8.54
N GLY A 392 -12.63 7.14 -7.72
CA GLY A 392 -13.93 7.59 -8.18
C GLY A 392 -13.85 9.07 -8.56
N THR A 393 -14.49 9.53 -9.65
CA THR A 393 -15.40 8.78 -10.53
C THR A 393 -14.69 8.13 -11.73
N ASN A 394 -13.36 8.26 -11.89
CA ASN A 394 -12.61 7.76 -13.05
C ASN A 394 -12.86 6.26 -13.29
N GLY A 395 -12.85 5.44 -12.23
CA GLY A 395 -13.13 4.00 -12.32
C GLY A 395 -14.53 3.68 -12.88
N GLN A 396 -15.53 4.55 -12.64
CA GLN A 396 -16.89 4.42 -13.18
C GLN A 396 -16.89 4.42 -14.71
N HIS A 397 -16.00 5.20 -15.30
CA HIS A 397 -15.86 5.38 -16.75
C HIS A 397 -14.79 4.47 -17.36
N SER A 398 -14.35 3.44 -16.63
CA SER A 398 -13.34 2.48 -17.09
C SER A 398 -13.84 1.04 -16.96
N PHE A 399 -14.04 0.55 -15.73
CA PHE A 399 -14.27 -0.88 -15.47
C PHE A 399 -15.54 -1.18 -14.67
N TYR A 400 -16.31 -0.17 -14.24
CA TYR A 400 -17.56 -0.41 -13.51
C TYR A 400 -18.62 -1.15 -14.33
N GLN A 401 -18.57 -1.08 -15.68
CA GLN A 401 -19.38 -1.94 -16.54
C GLN A 401 -19.22 -3.43 -16.18
N LEU A 402 -17.97 -3.88 -16.01
CA LEU A 402 -17.68 -5.25 -15.58
C LEU A 402 -18.13 -5.48 -14.13
N ILE A 403 -17.89 -4.53 -13.23
CA ILE A 403 -18.28 -4.68 -11.83
C ILE A 403 -19.81 -4.78 -11.68
N HIS A 404 -20.61 -4.09 -12.51
CA HIS A 404 -22.07 -4.07 -12.44
C HIS A 404 -22.77 -5.23 -13.18
N GLN A 405 -22.24 -5.66 -14.32
CA GLN A 405 -22.93 -6.67 -15.17
C GLN A 405 -22.08 -7.91 -15.47
N GLY A 406 -20.77 -7.84 -15.26
CA GLY A 406 -19.84 -8.96 -15.41
C GLY A 406 -19.59 -9.71 -14.09
N ARG A 407 -18.32 -10.07 -13.87
CA ARG A 407 -17.86 -10.80 -12.68
C ARG A 407 -18.20 -10.04 -11.40
N VAL A 408 -18.54 -10.74 -10.33
CA VAL A 408 -18.74 -10.12 -9.01
C VAL A 408 -17.38 -9.78 -8.42
N VAL A 409 -17.19 -8.51 -8.09
CA VAL A 409 -15.97 -7.98 -7.47
C VAL A 409 -16.39 -7.17 -6.25
N PRO A 410 -16.12 -7.66 -5.02
CA PRO A 410 -16.26 -6.87 -3.80
C PRO A 410 -15.53 -5.52 -3.90
N CYS A 411 -16.18 -4.46 -3.45
CA CYS A 411 -15.67 -3.10 -3.58
C CYS A 411 -15.49 -2.42 -2.21
N ASP A 412 -14.33 -1.81 -2.00
CA ASP A 412 -14.05 -0.91 -0.88
C ASP A 412 -14.19 0.53 -1.37
N PHE A 413 -15.30 1.19 -1.01
CA PHE A 413 -15.52 2.61 -1.28
C PHE A 413 -14.91 3.43 -0.14
N ILE A 414 -14.07 4.41 -0.46
CA ILE A 414 -13.43 5.29 0.54
C ILE A 414 -13.78 6.74 0.20
N GLY A 415 -14.44 7.45 1.10
CA GLY A 415 -14.88 8.83 0.91
C GLY A 415 -14.48 9.76 2.06
N PHE A 416 -14.60 11.06 1.83
CA PHE A 416 -14.32 12.10 2.81
C PHE A 416 -15.46 13.11 2.85
N CYS A 417 -15.84 13.59 4.04
CA CYS A 417 -16.87 14.62 4.17
C CYS A 417 -16.41 15.98 3.62
N GLU A 418 -15.11 16.27 3.71
CA GLU A 418 -14.52 17.53 3.24
C GLU A 418 -13.52 17.35 2.10
N SER A 419 -13.51 18.30 1.15
CA SER A 419 -12.52 18.40 0.08
C SER A 419 -11.28 19.17 0.53
N GLN A 420 -10.10 18.74 0.08
CA GLN A 420 -8.85 19.50 0.24
C GLN A 420 -8.84 20.81 -0.57
N ASN A 421 -9.70 20.93 -1.58
CA ASN A 421 -9.83 22.11 -2.44
C ASN A 421 -11.31 22.31 -2.83
N PRO A 422 -12.15 22.86 -1.93
CA PRO A 422 -13.58 23.00 -2.16
C PRO A 422 -13.87 24.01 -3.27
N VAL A 423 -14.83 23.68 -4.15
CA VAL A 423 -15.30 24.54 -5.24
C VAL A 423 -16.82 24.51 -5.27
N LEU A 424 -17.44 25.69 -5.28
CA LEU A 424 -18.85 25.92 -5.52
C LEU A 424 -18.97 27.11 -6.48
N LEU A 425 -19.55 26.88 -7.66
CA LEU A 425 -19.73 27.91 -8.67
C LEU A 425 -21.15 28.49 -8.58
N ALA A 426 -21.29 29.78 -8.85
CA ALA A 426 -22.61 30.41 -8.93
C ALA A 426 -23.43 29.79 -10.07
N GLY A 427 -24.65 29.36 -9.76
CA GLY A 427 -25.57 28.73 -10.72
C GLY A 427 -25.51 27.21 -10.76
N GLU A 428 -24.50 26.57 -10.16
CA GLU A 428 -24.47 25.11 -10.01
C GLU A 428 -25.35 24.67 -8.81
N PRO A 429 -26.06 23.54 -8.90
CA PRO A 429 -27.00 23.12 -7.87
C PRO A 429 -26.31 22.58 -6.61
N VAL A 430 -25.09 22.07 -6.74
CA VAL A 430 -24.29 21.48 -5.65
C VAL A 430 -22.80 21.83 -5.83
N SER A 431 -22.01 21.64 -4.78
CA SER A 431 -20.55 21.81 -4.88
C SER A 431 -19.93 20.68 -5.73
N ASN A 432 -18.73 20.90 -6.27
CA ASN A 432 -17.99 19.84 -6.98
C ASN A 432 -17.74 18.61 -6.08
N HIS A 433 -17.59 18.82 -4.77
CA HIS A 433 -17.39 17.72 -3.81
C HIS A 433 -18.68 16.94 -3.57
N ASP A 434 -19.82 17.62 -3.47
CA ASP A 434 -21.12 16.95 -3.35
C ASP A 434 -21.47 16.17 -4.63
N GLU A 435 -21.12 16.69 -5.81
CA GLU A 435 -21.27 15.96 -7.07
C GLU A 435 -20.45 14.66 -7.08
N LEU A 436 -19.20 14.72 -6.60
CA LEU A 436 -18.35 13.54 -6.40
C LEU A 436 -19.00 12.56 -5.39
N MET A 437 -19.45 13.07 -4.24
CA MET A 437 -19.98 12.24 -3.16
C MET A 437 -21.37 11.67 -3.48
N SER A 438 -22.16 12.30 -4.36
CA SER A 438 -23.42 11.74 -4.87
C SER A 438 -23.17 10.35 -5.49
N ASN A 439 -22.05 10.19 -6.18
CA ASN A 439 -21.64 8.93 -6.78
C ASN A 439 -21.13 7.93 -5.73
N PHE A 440 -20.36 8.39 -4.72
CA PHE A 440 -19.91 7.57 -3.60
C PHE A 440 -21.09 6.88 -2.88
N PHE A 441 -22.20 7.59 -2.70
CA PHE A 441 -23.41 7.03 -2.08
C PHE A 441 -24.24 6.18 -3.05
N ALA A 442 -24.36 6.58 -4.31
CA ALA A 442 -25.21 5.89 -5.28
C ALA A 442 -24.65 4.53 -5.74
N GLN A 443 -23.33 4.41 -5.92
CA GLN A 443 -22.71 3.22 -6.51
C GLN A 443 -22.84 1.95 -5.63
N PRO A 444 -22.58 1.99 -4.30
CA PRO A 444 -22.83 0.85 -3.43
C PRO A 444 -24.28 0.36 -3.48
N ASP A 445 -25.25 1.27 -3.54
CA ASP A 445 -26.68 0.94 -3.64
C ASP A 445 -27.02 0.30 -4.99
N ALA A 446 -26.49 0.84 -6.08
CA ALA A 446 -26.67 0.26 -7.41
C ALA A 446 -26.11 -1.17 -7.49
N LEU A 447 -24.91 -1.41 -6.90
CA LEU A 447 -24.28 -2.73 -6.83
C LEU A 447 -25.10 -3.72 -5.99
N ALA A 448 -25.60 -3.28 -4.84
CA ALA A 448 -26.36 -4.13 -3.94
C ALA A 448 -27.76 -4.47 -4.47
N ARG A 449 -28.50 -3.46 -4.95
CA ARG A 449 -29.92 -3.60 -5.34
C ARG A 449 -30.08 -4.11 -6.77
N GLY A 450 -29.29 -3.60 -7.72
CA GLY A 450 -29.50 -3.82 -9.14
C GLY A 450 -30.81 -3.22 -9.65
N LYS A 451 -31.23 -3.67 -10.84
CA LYS A 451 -32.45 -3.27 -11.55
C LYS A 451 -33.01 -4.49 -12.27
N SER A 452 -34.20 -4.95 -11.87
CA SER A 452 -34.81 -6.19 -12.36
C SER A 452 -35.47 -6.03 -13.74
N LEU A 453 -35.83 -7.15 -14.38
CA LEU A 453 -36.59 -7.13 -15.63
C LEU A 453 -37.98 -6.48 -15.46
N LYS A 454 -38.61 -6.63 -14.29
CA LYS A 454 -39.89 -6.00 -13.96
C LYS A 454 -39.76 -4.48 -13.85
N ASP A 455 -38.66 -4.00 -13.26
CA ASP A 455 -38.38 -2.56 -13.18
C ASP A 455 -38.22 -1.98 -14.60
N LEU A 456 -37.46 -2.68 -15.47
CA LEU A 456 -37.26 -2.27 -16.86
C LEU A 456 -38.54 -2.30 -17.68
N GLU A 457 -39.42 -3.28 -17.46
CA GLU A 457 -40.74 -3.31 -18.07
C GLU A 457 -41.61 -2.12 -17.63
N THR A 458 -41.60 -1.79 -16.34
CA THR A 458 -42.33 -0.64 -15.78
C THR A 458 -41.79 0.68 -16.33
N GLU A 459 -40.49 0.78 -16.56
CA GLU A 459 -39.83 1.94 -17.21
C GLU A 459 -40.09 2.02 -18.72
N GLY A 460 -40.85 1.09 -19.31
CA GLY A 460 -41.16 1.08 -20.74
C GLY A 460 -39.99 0.67 -21.64
N VAL A 461 -38.98 -0.04 -21.10
CA VAL A 461 -37.84 -0.52 -21.89
C VAL A 461 -38.31 -1.58 -22.90
N PRO A 462 -37.99 -1.43 -24.20
CA PRO A 462 -38.33 -2.42 -25.22
C PRO A 462 -37.80 -3.81 -24.87
N GLU A 463 -38.62 -4.85 -25.12
CA GLU A 463 -38.33 -6.23 -24.72
C GLU A 463 -36.92 -6.71 -25.14
N HIS A 464 -36.54 -6.45 -26.39
CA HIS A 464 -35.24 -6.82 -26.93
C HIS A 464 -34.03 -6.16 -26.24
N LEU A 465 -34.23 -5.10 -25.43
CA LEU A 465 -33.17 -4.43 -24.66
C LEU A 465 -33.17 -4.80 -23.18
N ARG A 466 -34.21 -5.44 -22.65
CA ARG A 466 -34.36 -5.63 -21.20
C ARG A 466 -33.22 -6.45 -20.60
N ASN A 467 -32.82 -7.55 -21.24
CA ASN A 467 -31.69 -8.36 -20.76
C ASN A 467 -30.35 -7.61 -20.81
N HIS A 468 -30.17 -6.68 -21.76
CA HIS A 468 -28.96 -5.85 -21.84
C HIS A 468 -28.92 -4.76 -20.76
N LYS A 469 -30.09 -4.28 -20.32
CA LYS A 469 -30.23 -3.25 -19.28
C LYS A 469 -30.50 -3.81 -17.88
N LEU A 470 -30.56 -5.13 -17.73
CA LEU A 470 -30.69 -5.83 -16.46
C LEU A 470 -29.43 -5.61 -15.62
N PHE A 471 -29.60 -5.19 -14.37
CA PHE A 471 -28.53 -5.16 -13.38
C PHE A 471 -28.85 -6.22 -12.33
N PRO A 472 -28.10 -7.34 -12.27
CA PRO A 472 -28.42 -8.43 -11.34
C PRO A 472 -28.44 -7.99 -9.87
N GLY A 473 -27.64 -6.98 -9.51
CA GLY A 473 -27.42 -6.59 -8.12
C GLY A 473 -26.63 -7.66 -7.36
N ASN A 474 -26.81 -7.72 -6.05
CA ASN A 474 -26.18 -8.68 -5.15
C ASN A 474 -24.64 -8.67 -5.18
N ARG A 475 -24.05 -7.50 -5.42
CA ARG A 475 -22.60 -7.29 -5.50
C ARG A 475 -22.11 -6.61 -4.22
N PRO A 476 -21.24 -7.25 -3.43
CA PRO A 476 -20.93 -6.77 -2.09
C PRO A 476 -20.02 -5.55 -2.09
N SER A 477 -20.20 -4.69 -1.10
CA SER A 477 -19.32 -3.53 -0.88
C SER A 477 -19.22 -3.17 0.60
N ILE A 478 -18.16 -2.42 0.94
CA ILE A 478 -18.09 -1.62 2.15
C ILE A 478 -17.93 -0.14 1.79
N SER A 479 -18.37 0.74 2.69
CA SER A 479 -18.15 2.18 2.59
C SER A 479 -17.42 2.67 3.84
N LEU A 480 -16.22 3.23 3.63
CA LEU A 480 -15.45 3.96 4.61
C LEU A 480 -15.65 5.46 4.37
N LEU A 481 -16.10 6.19 5.38
CA LEU A 481 -16.25 7.65 5.32
C LEU A 481 -15.45 8.29 6.45
N PHE A 482 -14.53 9.16 6.08
CA PHE A 482 -13.69 9.94 6.99
C PHE A 482 -14.16 11.41 7.02
N PRO A 483 -13.85 12.18 8.07
CA PRO A 483 -14.22 13.61 8.09
C PRO A 483 -13.49 14.39 7.00
N LYS A 484 -12.17 14.20 6.89
CA LYS A 484 -11.31 14.84 5.87
C LYS A 484 -10.05 14.03 5.65
N LEU A 485 -9.38 14.23 4.51
CA LEU A 485 -8.06 13.65 4.23
C LEU A 485 -6.96 14.63 4.66
N ASP A 486 -6.48 14.48 5.89
CA ASP A 486 -5.31 15.18 6.42
C ASP A 486 -4.19 14.17 6.75
N ALA A 487 -3.08 14.66 7.31
CA ALA A 487 -1.95 13.80 7.67
C ALA A 487 -2.37 12.70 8.65
N PHE A 488 -3.18 13.04 9.66
CA PHE A 488 -3.62 12.11 10.68
C PHE A 488 -4.54 11.02 10.09
N SER A 489 -5.58 11.40 9.35
CA SER A 489 -6.49 10.43 8.74
C SER A 489 -5.83 9.61 7.62
N CYS A 490 -4.84 10.17 6.92
CA CYS A 490 -4.00 9.41 6.00
C CYS A 490 -3.19 8.33 6.73
N GLY A 491 -2.68 8.62 7.93
CA GLY A 491 -2.04 7.65 8.81
C GLY A 491 -2.99 6.56 9.28
N GLN A 492 -4.20 6.94 9.70
CA GLN A 492 -5.25 5.99 10.09
C GLN A 492 -5.62 5.06 8.93
N LEU A 493 -5.80 5.60 7.72
CA LEU A 493 -6.15 4.81 6.53
C LEU A 493 -5.04 3.83 6.14
N LEU A 494 -3.77 4.25 6.20
CA LEU A 494 -2.63 3.36 5.99
C LEU A 494 -2.68 2.18 6.95
N ALA A 495 -2.68 2.46 8.25
CA ALA A 495 -2.63 1.44 9.29
C ALA A 495 -3.87 0.52 9.26
N LEU A 496 -5.04 1.05 8.91
CA LEU A 496 -6.26 0.26 8.73
C LEU A 496 -6.05 -0.86 7.70
N TYR A 497 -5.43 -0.54 6.57
CA TYR A 497 -5.19 -1.52 5.51
C TYR A 497 -4.00 -2.44 5.78
N GLU A 498 -2.93 -1.94 6.43
CA GLU A 498 -1.84 -2.81 6.94
C GLU A 498 -2.43 -3.90 7.85
N HIS A 499 -3.27 -3.50 8.80
CA HIS A 499 -3.85 -4.40 9.79
C HIS A 499 -4.91 -5.32 9.21
N ARG A 500 -5.73 -4.83 8.27
CA ARG A 500 -6.68 -5.68 7.53
C ARG A 500 -5.95 -6.85 6.86
N THR A 501 -4.83 -6.57 6.20
CA THR A 501 -4.00 -7.61 5.55
C THR A 501 -3.43 -8.58 6.57
N VAL A 502 -2.93 -8.09 7.71
CA VAL A 502 -2.42 -8.93 8.81
C VAL A 502 -3.51 -9.85 9.38
N VAL A 503 -4.72 -9.33 9.59
CA VAL A 503 -5.87 -10.12 10.08
C VAL A 503 -6.15 -11.27 9.13
N GLN A 504 -6.25 -11.03 7.82
CA GLN A 504 -6.52 -12.12 6.88
C GLN A 504 -5.44 -13.19 6.87
N GLY A 505 -4.17 -12.79 6.84
CA GLY A 505 -3.07 -13.74 6.90
C GLY A 505 -3.09 -14.58 8.17
N ALA A 506 -3.41 -13.96 9.31
CA ALA A 506 -3.59 -14.65 10.58
C ALA A 506 -4.75 -15.66 10.55
N ILE A 507 -5.85 -15.36 9.87
CA ILE A 507 -6.99 -16.28 9.70
C ILE A 507 -6.61 -17.46 8.81
N TRP A 508 -6.00 -17.20 7.64
CA TRP A 508 -5.56 -18.26 6.73
C TRP A 508 -4.40 -19.10 7.27
N GLY A 509 -3.66 -18.60 8.27
CA GLY A 509 -2.49 -19.27 8.82
C GLY A 509 -1.27 -19.19 7.89
N VAL A 510 -1.19 -18.14 7.06
CA VAL A 510 -0.05 -17.89 6.17
C VAL A 510 0.92 -16.89 6.79
N ASN A 511 2.17 -16.90 6.36
CA ASN A 511 3.12 -15.86 6.75
C ASN A 511 2.93 -14.61 5.88
N SER A 512 2.34 -13.55 6.43
CA SER A 512 2.13 -12.27 5.74
C SER A 512 3.41 -11.44 5.54
N PHE A 513 4.56 -11.91 6.05
CA PHE A 513 5.74 -11.06 6.24
C PHE A 513 6.96 -11.48 5.42
N ASP A 514 6.95 -12.69 4.86
CA ASP A 514 7.94 -13.12 3.86
C ASP A 514 7.50 -12.82 2.42
N GLN A 515 8.39 -13.09 1.46
CA GLN A 515 8.12 -12.94 0.01
C GLN A 515 8.98 -13.86 -0.87
N TRP A 516 9.14 -15.14 -0.52
CA TRP A 516 10.03 -16.06 -1.26
C TRP A 516 9.74 -16.17 -2.77
N GLY A 517 8.50 -15.91 -3.18
CA GLY A 517 8.07 -15.97 -4.58
C GLY A 517 8.80 -15.01 -5.53
N VAL A 518 9.49 -13.97 -5.04
CA VAL A 518 10.19 -13.01 -5.90
C VAL A 518 11.61 -13.42 -6.28
N GLU A 519 12.19 -14.45 -5.65
CA GLU A 519 13.61 -14.78 -5.79
C GLU A 519 13.95 -15.46 -7.12
N LEU A 520 13.08 -16.34 -7.64
CA LEU A 520 13.34 -17.08 -8.88
C LEU A 520 13.56 -16.14 -10.07
N GLY A 521 12.73 -15.10 -10.19
CA GLY A 521 12.86 -14.09 -11.25
C GLY A 521 14.19 -13.34 -11.18
N LYS A 522 14.67 -13.01 -9.97
CA LYS A 522 15.96 -12.33 -9.77
C LYS A 522 17.14 -13.20 -10.20
N VAL A 523 17.12 -14.49 -9.86
CA VAL A 523 18.17 -15.44 -10.26
C VAL A 523 18.23 -15.57 -11.78
N LEU A 524 17.08 -15.78 -12.43
CA LEU A 524 17.01 -15.90 -13.89
C LEU A 524 17.43 -14.60 -14.60
N ALA A 525 17.02 -13.44 -14.08
CA ALA A 525 17.44 -12.14 -14.62
C ALA A 525 18.96 -11.91 -14.51
N LYS A 526 19.61 -12.39 -13.44
CA LYS A 526 21.08 -12.33 -13.30
C LYS A 526 21.78 -13.19 -14.36
N GLN A 527 21.23 -14.36 -14.68
CA GLN A 527 21.74 -15.20 -15.76
C GLN A 527 21.61 -14.49 -17.12
N VAL A 528 20.43 -13.93 -17.43
CA VAL A 528 20.20 -13.17 -18.67
C VAL A 528 21.13 -11.96 -18.75
N ARG A 529 21.32 -11.22 -17.65
CA ARG A 529 22.25 -10.08 -17.60
C ARG A 529 23.68 -10.48 -17.92
N SER A 530 24.14 -11.59 -17.37
CA SER A 530 25.50 -12.12 -17.62
C SER A 530 25.66 -12.52 -19.09
N GLN A 531 24.64 -13.16 -19.68
CA GLN A 531 24.62 -13.45 -21.12
C GLN A 531 24.65 -12.16 -21.95
N LEU A 532 23.81 -11.17 -21.65
CA LEU A 532 23.78 -9.90 -22.38
C LEU A 532 25.12 -9.18 -22.32
N GLN A 533 25.77 -9.17 -21.15
CA GLN A 533 27.12 -8.63 -20.99
C GLN A 533 28.12 -9.37 -21.86
N ALA A 534 28.17 -10.70 -21.79
CA ALA A 534 29.10 -11.51 -22.60
C ALA A 534 28.87 -11.34 -24.11
N SER A 535 27.60 -11.30 -24.53
CA SER A 535 27.24 -11.08 -25.94
C SER A 535 27.62 -9.68 -26.42
N ARG A 536 27.44 -8.63 -25.60
CA ARG A 536 27.78 -7.25 -25.99
C ARG A 536 29.28 -6.95 -25.90
N SER A 537 29.97 -7.49 -24.91
CA SER A 537 31.40 -7.21 -24.68
C SER A 537 32.35 -8.14 -25.44
N SER A 538 31.91 -9.35 -25.80
CA SER A 538 32.78 -10.37 -26.38
C SER A 538 32.12 -11.17 -27.51
N ASN A 539 30.98 -10.73 -28.05
CA ASN A 539 30.22 -11.43 -29.09
C ASN A 539 29.91 -12.90 -28.75
N ALA A 540 29.79 -13.23 -27.46
CA ALA A 540 29.46 -14.58 -27.05
C ALA A 540 28.06 -14.99 -27.56
N PRO A 541 27.89 -16.21 -28.12
CA PRO A 541 26.59 -16.69 -28.57
C PRO A 541 25.63 -16.90 -27.40
N VAL A 542 24.32 -16.82 -27.66
CA VAL A 542 23.28 -17.11 -26.66
C VAL A 542 23.24 -18.61 -26.35
N GLN A 543 23.45 -18.97 -25.08
CA GLN A 543 23.47 -20.37 -24.63
C GLN A 543 22.84 -20.53 -23.24
N GLY A 544 22.36 -21.73 -22.91
CA GLY A 544 21.81 -22.04 -21.58
C GLY A 544 20.38 -21.56 -21.33
N PHE A 545 19.62 -21.25 -22.38
CA PHE A 545 18.21 -20.85 -22.31
C PHE A 545 17.31 -21.80 -23.13
N ASN A 546 16.03 -21.89 -22.79
CA ASN A 546 15.04 -22.60 -23.60
C ASN A 546 14.93 -21.98 -25.01
N SER A 547 14.37 -22.72 -25.97
CA SER A 547 14.31 -22.31 -27.38
C SER A 547 13.59 -20.98 -27.60
N SER A 548 12.51 -20.71 -26.87
CA SER A 548 11.76 -19.46 -26.96
C SER A 548 12.59 -18.26 -26.48
N THR A 549 13.20 -18.36 -25.29
CA THR A 549 14.06 -17.31 -24.75
C THR A 549 15.30 -17.10 -25.61
N ALA A 550 15.94 -18.18 -26.08
CA ALA A 550 17.10 -18.09 -26.94
C ALA A 550 16.78 -17.39 -28.26
N TYR A 551 15.64 -17.70 -28.89
CA TYR A 551 15.17 -17.02 -30.10
C TYR A 551 14.99 -15.51 -29.87
N MET A 552 14.28 -15.14 -28.80
CA MET A 552 14.01 -13.73 -28.48
C MET A 552 15.28 -12.95 -28.13
N LEU A 553 16.21 -13.56 -27.37
CA LEU A 553 17.50 -12.94 -27.05
C LEU A 553 18.34 -12.71 -28.30
N ASN A 554 18.39 -13.68 -29.22
CA ASN A 554 19.10 -13.50 -30.49
C ASN A 554 18.48 -12.36 -31.32
N LYS A 555 17.14 -12.28 -31.39
CA LYS A 555 16.46 -11.16 -32.04
C LYS A 555 16.82 -9.82 -31.41
N TYR A 556 16.72 -9.71 -30.08
CA TYR A 556 17.09 -8.52 -29.32
C TYR A 556 18.55 -8.08 -29.55
N LEU A 557 19.51 -9.02 -29.50
CA LEU A 557 20.93 -8.74 -29.67
C LEU A 557 21.29 -8.35 -31.12
N SER A 558 20.62 -8.95 -32.10
CA SER A 558 20.81 -8.66 -33.53
C SER A 558 20.25 -7.30 -33.97
N HIS A 559 19.29 -6.76 -33.22
CA HIS A 559 18.71 -5.46 -33.52
C HIS A 559 19.71 -4.34 -33.19
N LYS A 560 20.15 -3.62 -34.24
CA LYS A 560 20.99 -2.44 -34.09
C LYS A 560 20.09 -1.25 -33.81
N SER A 561 20.25 -0.63 -32.64
CA SER A 561 19.71 0.70 -32.36
C SER A 561 20.23 1.66 -33.43
N ALA A 562 19.34 2.44 -34.04
CA ALA A 562 19.70 3.46 -35.01
C ALA A 562 20.53 4.58 -34.37
#